data_AF-A0A368V998-F1
#
_entry.id   AF-A0A368V998-F1
#
_cell.length_a   1.000
_cell.length_b   1.000
_cell.length_c   1.000
_cell.angle_alpha   90.00
_cell.angle_beta   90.00
_cell.angle_gamma   90.00
#
_symmetry.space_group_name_H-M   'P 1'
#
loop_
_entity.id
_entity.type
_entity.pdbx_description
1 polymer ?
#
loop_
_entity_poly.entity_id
_entity_poly.type
_entity_poly.pdbx_seq_one_letter_code
_entity_poly.pdbx_strand_id
1 'polypeptide(L)'
;MNNLIGPLIGLVGGLLAALIVARHQATNTKLLIASELEKISKQNNLERQTAFRSRKEQWLLDVAPELLAACDPQLHADFDYGEVTSLIHRVQIILDPNNPLEAAINESAGRIGLAVQDAITERRSTTKLLSAQDKFTTAVRAYLHDS
;
A
#
# COMPACT_ATOMS: atom_id res chain seq x y z
N MET A 1 15.18 45.82 63.56
CA MET A 1 14.39 45.72 62.30
C MET A 1 14.90 44.62 61.35
N ASN A 2 15.52 43.53 61.84
CA ASN A 2 16.10 42.48 60.97
C ASN A 2 15.24 41.21 60.81
N ASN A 3 14.15 41.06 61.58
CA ASN A 3 13.35 39.82 61.60
C ASN A 3 12.33 39.69 60.46
N LEU A 4 12.18 40.72 59.60
CA LEU A 4 11.25 40.72 58.47
C LEU A 4 11.91 40.44 57.12
N ILE A 5 13.24 40.44 57.04
CA ILE A 5 13.99 40.31 55.77
C ILE A 5 14.09 38.85 55.31
N GLY A 6 14.35 37.92 56.23
CA GLY A 6 14.43 36.48 55.95
C GLY A 6 13.14 35.89 55.35
N PRO A 7 11.95 36.15 55.93
CA PRO A 7 10.68 35.69 55.38
C PRO A 7 10.37 36.27 54.00
N LEU A 8 10.76 37.52 53.74
CA LEU A 8 10.54 38.18 52.45
C LEU A 8 11.41 37.55 51.34
N ILE A 9 12.68 37.27 51.65
CA ILE A 9 13.60 36.59 50.71
C ILE A 9 13.13 35.16 50.43
N GLY A 10 12.63 34.44 51.44
CA GLY A 10 12.04 33.11 51.28
C GLY A 10 10.81 33.11 50.37
N LEU A 11 9.92 34.09 50.52
CA LEU A 11 8.74 34.25 49.66
C LEU A 11 9.11 34.58 48.21
N VAL A 12 10.06 35.49 47.99
CA VAL A 12 10.54 35.84 46.64
C VAL A 12 11.24 34.65 45.97
N GLY A 13 12.06 33.90 46.71
CA GLY A 13 12.71 32.69 46.22
C GLY A 13 11.70 31.59 45.84
N GLY A 14 10.67 31.39 46.66
CA GLY A 14 9.60 30.43 46.39
C GLY A 14 8.77 30.78 45.15
N LEU A 15 8.44 32.06 44.96
CA LEU A 15 7.72 32.55 43.77
C LEU A 15 8.53 32.37 42.49
N LEU A 16 9.83 32.67 42.51
CA LEU A 16 10.71 32.49 41.36
C LEU A 16 10.89 31.00 41.01
N ALA A 17 11.07 30.14 42.02
CA ALA A 17 11.16 28.70 41.81
C ALA A 17 9.87 28.13 41.21
N ALA A 18 8.70 28.54 41.72
CA ALA A 18 7.41 28.13 41.17
C ALA A 18 7.22 28.57 39.71
N LEU A 19 7.63 29.80 39.36
CA LEU A 19 7.55 30.31 38.00
C LEU A 19 8.45 29.54 37.02
N ILE A 20 9.67 29.19 37.45
CA ILE A 20 10.61 28.38 36.66
C ILE A 20 10.04 26.98 36.45
N VAL A 21 9.55 26.34 37.50
CA VAL A 21 8.93 25.00 37.43
C VAL A 21 7.72 25.00 36.50
N ALA A 22 6.84 25.99 36.61
CA ALA A 22 5.67 26.13 35.74
C ALA A 22 6.07 26.30 34.27
N ARG A 23 7.12 27.09 33.98
CA ARG A 23 7.63 27.28 32.61
C ARG A 23 8.29 26.01 32.07
N HIS A 24 9.01 25.29 32.91
CA HIS A 24 9.67 24.03 32.54
C HIS A 24 8.64 22.93 32.28
N GLN A 25 7.61 22.80 33.12
CA GLN A 25 6.46 21.93 32.87
C GLN A 25 5.76 22.30 31.57
N ALA A 26 5.45 23.58 31.33
CA ALA A 26 4.80 24.00 30.09
C ALA A 26 5.62 23.66 28.84
N THR A 27 6.96 23.74 28.91
CA THR A 27 7.85 23.39 27.79
C THR A 27 7.90 21.88 27.59
N ASN A 28 8.06 21.12 28.68
CA ASN A 28 8.11 19.66 28.64
C ASN A 28 6.78 19.06 28.16
N THR A 29 5.64 19.61 28.59
CA THR A 29 4.32 19.19 28.12
C THR A 29 4.14 19.47 26.63
N LYS A 30 4.60 20.63 26.13
CA LYS A 30 4.55 20.93 24.69
C LYS A 30 5.41 19.96 23.87
N LEU A 31 6.62 19.66 24.33
CA LEU A 31 7.51 18.70 23.68
C LEU A 31 6.92 17.28 23.70
N LEU A 32 6.32 16.87 24.82
CA LEU A 32 5.64 15.59 24.95
C LEU A 32 4.48 15.50 23.94
N ILE A 33 3.60 16.51 23.90
CA ILE A 33 2.47 16.57 22.96
C ILE A 33 2.98 16.50 21.50
N ALA A 34 4.02 17.25 21.16
CA ALA A 34 4.59 17.21 19.81
C ALA A 34 5.12 15.80 19.45
N SER A 35 5.79 15.14 20.39
CA SER A 35 6.30 13.78 20.17
C SER A 35 5.18 12.74 20.03
N GLU A 36 4.10 12.86 20.80
CA GLU A 36 2.93 11.97 20.69
C GLU A 36 2.17 12.20 19.39
N LEU A 37 2.01 13.46 18.96
CA LEU A 37 1.44 13.79 17.65
C LEU A 37 2.28 13.22 16.51
N GLU A 38 3.61 13.30 16.60
CA GLU A 38 4.51 12.71 15.61
C GLU A 38 4.33 11.18 15.53
N LYS A 39 4.26 10.49 16.68
CA LYS A 39 4.01 9.04 16.73
C LYS A 39 2.66 8.68 16.09
N ILE A 40 1.60 9.39 16.45
CA ILE A 40 0.26 9.17 15.89
C ILE A 40 0.25 9.39 14.38
N SER A 41 0.94 10.44 13.90
CA SER A 41 1.03 10.69 12.45
C SER A 41 1.78 9.59 11.70
N LYS A 42 2.86 9.07 12.27
CA LYS A 42 3.62 7.94 11.72
C LYS A 42 2.76 6.67 11.69
N GLN A 43 2.04 6.38 12.77
CA GLN A 43 1.12 5.24 12.83
C GLN A 43 0.00 5.36 11.78
N ASN A 44 -0.67 6.51 11.69
CA ASN A 44 -1.70 6.75 10.66
C ASN A 44 -1.16 6.56 9.24
N ASN A 45 0.08 6.97 8.97
CA ASN A 45 0.70 6.79 7.66
C ASN A 45 0.97 5.31 7.36
N LEU A 46 1.48 4.55 8.34
CA LEU A 46 1.67 3.11 8.19
C LEU A 46 0.33 2.40 7.97
N GLU A 47 -0.69 2.71 8.75
CA GLU A 47 -2.04 2.15 8.58
C GLU A 47 -2.62 2.45 7.20
N ARG A 48 -2.45 3.68 6.69
CA ARG A 48 -2.89 4.04 5.34
C ARG A 48 -2.16 3.25 4.27
N GLN A 49 -0.86 3.04 4.41
CA GLN A 49 -0.07 2.24 3.48
C GLN A 49 -0.53 0.78 3.49
N THR A 50 -0.71 0.19 4.67
CA THR A 50 -1.23 -1.18 4.82
C THR A 50 -2.64 -1.30 4.23
N ALA A 51 -3.54 -0.35 4.53
CA ALA A 51 -4.89 -0.37 3.99
C ALA A 51 -4.92 -0.25 2.46
N PHE A 52 -4.06 0.60 1.89
CA PHE A 52 -3.93 0.71 0.44
C PHE A 52 -3.43 -0.58 -0.18
N ARG A 53 -2.42 -1.20 0.44
CA ARG A 53 -1.89 -2.50 0.01
C ARG A 53 -2.95 -3.60 0.04
N SER A 54 -3.66 -3.75 1.16
CA SER A 54 -4.72 -4.77 1.28
C SER A 54 -5.85 -4.55 0.26
N ARG A 55 -6.18 -3.30 -0.07
CA ARG A 55 -7.14 -3.01 -1.15
C ARG A 55 -6.61 -3.43 -2.53
N LYS A 56 -5.32 -3.24 -2.80
CA LYS A 56 -4.69 -3.71 -4.06
C LYS A 56 -4.71 -5.23 -4.14
N GLU A 57 -4.36 -5.92 -3.07
CA GLU A 57 -4.41 -7.38 -2.99
C GLU A 57 -5.82 -7.90 -3.24
N GLN A 58 -6.83 -7.30 -2.60
CA GLN A 58 -8.22 -7.67 -2.81
C GLN A 58 -8.66 -7.44 -4.26
N TRP A 59 -8.31 -6.30 -4.84
CA TRP A 59 -8.60 -6.02 -6.26
C TRP A 59 -7.95 -7.03 -7.20
N LEU A 60 -6.71 -7.43 -6.93
CA LEU A 60 -6.05 -8.49 -7.71
C LEU A 60 -6.75 -9.84 -7.56
N LEU A 61 -7.20 -10.19 -6.35
CA LEU A 61 -7.96 -11.41 -6.10
C LEU A 61 -9.32 -11.43 -6.80
N ASP A 62 -9.92 -10.26 -7.03
CA ASP A 62 -11.18 -10.14 -7.77
C ASP A 62 -10.94 -10.24 -9.29
N VAL A 63 -9.95 -9.52 -9.84
CA VAL A 63 -9.75 -9.39 -11.30
C VAL A 63 -8.91 -10.52 -11.90
N ALA A 64 -7.93 -11.07 -11.17
CA ALA A 64 -7.06 -12.11 -11.72
C ALA A 64 -7.82 -13.39 -12.12
N PRO A 65 -8.78 -13.91 -11.32
CA PRO A 65 -9.60 -15.04 -11.74
C PRO A 65 -10.50 -14.71 -12.93
N GLU A 66 -11.08 -13.51 -12.99
CA GLU A 66 -11.88 -13.05 -14.14
C GLU A 66 -11.03 -13.06 -15.42
N LEU A 67 -9.81 -12.52 -15.36
CA LEU A 67 -8.89 -12.50 -16.49
C LEU A 67 -8.49 -13.91 -16.94
N LEU A 68 -8.20 -14.80 -15.99
CA LEU A 68 -7.85 -16.19 -16.31
C LEU A 68 -9.02 -16.94 -16.95
N ALA A 69 -10.23 -16.77 -16.43
CA ALA A 69 -11.45 -17.38 -16.97
C ALA A 69 -11.77 -16.89 -18.38
N ALA A 70 -11.72 -15.57 -18.62
CA ALA A 70 -11.93 -14.98 -19.94
C ALA A 70 -10.92 -15.46 -21.00
N CYS A 71 -9.76 -15.94 -20.54
CA CYS A 71 -8.71 -16.50 -21.38
C CYS A 71 -8.74 -18.03 -21.46
N ASP A 72 -9.69 -18.72 -20.84
CA ASP A 72 -9.73 -20.18 -20.83
C ASP A 72 -10.28 -20.73 -22.16
N PRO A 73 -9.46 -21.44 -22.97
CA PRO A 73 -9.91 -22.05 -24.23
C PRO A 73 -10.96 -23.15 -24.04
N GLN A 74 -11.15 -23.67 -22.82
CA GLN A 74 -12.20 -24.66 -22.52
C GLN A 74 -13.54 -23.99 -22.24
N LEU A 75 -13.54 -22.76 -21.73
CA LEU A 75 -14.76 -22.01 -21.40
C LEU A 75 -15.31 -21.24 -22.61
N HIS A 76 -14.44 -20.84 -23.53
CA HIS A 76 -14.81 -19.97 -24.64
C HIS A 76 -14.48 -20.59 -26.00
N ALA A 77 -15.49 -20.69 -26.88
CA ALA A 77 -15.31 -21.14 -28.27
C ALA A 77 -14.61 -20.07 -29.14
N ASP A 78 -14.89 -18.80 -28.84
CA ASP A 78 -14.28 -17.60 -29.43
C ASP A 78 -13.88 -16.65 -28.29
N PHE A 79 -12.74 -15.97 -28.44
CA PHE A 79 -12.23 -15.06 -27.42
C PHE A 79 -12.73 -13.63 -27.64
N ASP A 80 -13.23 -12.99 -26.59
CA ASP A 80 -13.50 -11.55 -26.59
C ASP A 80 -12.22 -10.78 -26.23
N TYR A 81 -11.54 -10.28 -27.25
CA TYR A 81 -10.33 -9.47 -27.07
C TYR A 81 -10.60 -8.17 -26.29
N GLY A 82 -11.79 -7.57 -26.46
CA GLY A 82 -12.15 -6.34 -25.77
C GLY A 82 -12.30 -6.55 -24.27
N GLU A 83 -12.96 -7.63 -23.89
CA GLU A 83 -13.10 -8.04 -22.48
C GLU A 83 -11.74 -8.34 -21.85
N VAL A 84 -10.91 -9.17 -22.49
CA VAL A 84 -9.57 -9.52 -21.99
C VAL A 84 -8.70 -8.27 -21.82
N THR A 85 -8.69 -7.37 -22.80
CA THR A 85 -7.90 -6.13 -22.74
C THR A 85 -8.39 -5.21 -21.61
N SER A 86 -9.70 -5.12 -21.41
CA SER A 86 -10.30 -4.39 -20.29
C SER A 86 -9.84 -4.95 -18.94
N LEU A 87 -9.86 -6.27 -18.78
CA LEU A 87 -9.40 -6.95 -17.56
C LEU A 87 -7.89 -6.76 -17.31
N ILE A 88 -7.07 -6.82 -18.36
CA ILE A 88 -5.63 -6.50 -18.29
C ILE A 88 -5.43 -5.07 -17.78
N HIS A 89 -6.13 -4.09 -18.34
CA HIS A 89 -6.00 -2.70 -17.87
C HIS A 89 -6.49 -2.52 -16.43
N ARG A 90 -7.56 -3.20 -16.03
CA ARG A 90 -8.03 -3.22 -14.62
C ARG A 90 -6.96 -3.77 -13.67
N VAL A 91 -6.17 -4.74 -14.09
CA VAL A 91 -5.00 -5.21 -13.32
C VAL A 91 -3.90 -4.16 -13.32
N GLN A 92 -3.52 -3.63 -14.49
CA GLN A 92 -2.35 -2.76 -14.63
C GLN A 92 -2.48 -1.40 -13.93
N ILE A 93 -3.69 -0.84 -13.84
CA ILE A 93 -3.90 0.52 -13.31
C ILE A 93 -3.51 0.67 -11.83
N ILE A 94 -3.57 -0.42 -11.06
CA ILE A 94 -3.28 -0.41 -9.63
C ILE A 94 -1.82 -0.77 -9.30
N LEU A 95 -1.03 -1.18 -10.29
CA LEU A 95 0.33 -1.68 -10.11
C LEU A 95 1.35 -0.54 -10.12
N ASP A 96 2.29 -0.59 -9.18
CA ASP A 96 3.46 0.26 -9.13
C ASP A 96 4.59 -0.34 -9.98
N PRO A 97 5.02 0.32 -11.07
CA PRO A 97 6.10 -0.17 -11.92
C PRO A 97 7.45 -0.24 -11.20
N ASN A 98 7.62 0.44 -10.06
CA ASN A 98 8.87 0.42 -9.29
C ASN A 98 8.97 -0.79 -8.36
N ASN A 99 7.86 -1.49 -8.10
CA ASN A 99 7.86 -2.72 -7.33
C ASN A 99 8.12 -3.91 -8.27
N PRO A 100 9.22 -4.68 -8.09
CA PRO A 100 9.55 -5.79 -8.99
C PRO A 100 8.47 -6.86 -9.13
N LEU A 101 7.73 -7.14 -8.06
CA LEU A 101 6.64 -8.13 -8.07
C LEU A 101 5.44 -7.61 -8.86
N GLU A 102 5.08 -6.34 -8.66
CA GLU A 102 3.98 -5.70 -9.40
C GLU A 102 4.35 -5.51 -10.89
N ALA A 103 5.61 -5.20 -11.20
CA ALA A 103 6.11 -5.16 -12.57
C ALA A 103 6.02 -6.54 -13.27
N ALA A 104 6.30 -7.62 -12.55
CA ALA A 104 6.15 -8.98 -13.08
C ALA A 104 4.69 -9.35 -13.37
N ILE A 105 3.75 -8.91 -12.53
CA ILE A 105 2.30 -9.06 -12.81
C ILE A 105 1.93 -8.27 -14.06
N ASN A 106 2.39 -7.01 -14.18
CA ASN A 106 2.11 -6.17 -15.34
C ASN A 106 2.62 -6.80 -16.65
N GLU A 107 3.87 -7.29 -16.66
CA GLU A 107 4.46 -7.94 -17.82
C GLU A 107 3.68 -9.22 -18.20
N SER A 108 3.35 -10.05 -17.21
CA SER A 108 2.62 -11.30 -17.45
C SER A 108 1.18 -11.07 -17.93
N ALA A 109 0.49 -10.05 -17.43
CA ALA A 109 -0.82 -9.63 -17.95
C ALA A 109 -0.71 -9.17 -19.42
N GLY A 110 0.31 -8.41 -19.77
CA GLY A 110 0.57 -8.03 -21.17
C GLY A 110 0.82 -9.24 -22.08
N ARG A 111 1.54 -10.26 -21.59
CA ARG A 111 1.77 -11.52 -22.33
C ARG A 111 0.47 -12.30 -22.56
N ILE A 112 -0.50 -12.23 -21.64
CA ILE A 112 -1.84 -12.81 -21.86
C ILE A 112 -2.51 -12.11 -23.04
N GLY A 113 -2.52 -10.77 -23.07
CA GLY A 113 -3.14 -10.02 -24.17
C GLY A 113 -2.53 -10.36 -25.53
N LEU A 114 -1.21 -10.48 -25.61
CA LEU A 114 -0.52 -10.93 -26.82
C LEU A 114 -0.89 -12.38 -27.19
N ALA A 115 -0.98 -13.28 -26.21
CA ALA A 115 -1.35 -14.67 -26.47
C ALA A 115 -2.80 -14.82 -26.95
N VAL A 116 -3.73 -14.01 -26.44
CA VAL A 116 -5.12 -13.98 -26.92
C VAL A 116 -5.19 -13.39 -28.33
N GLN A 117 -4.45 -12.32 -28.61
CA GLN A 117 -4.37 -11.76 -29.95
C GLN A 117 -3.83 -12.78 -30.96
N ASP A 118 -2.77 -13.52 -30.61
CA ASP A 118 -2.22 -14.63 -31.40
C ASP A 118 -3.24 -15.76 -31.60
N ALA A 119 -4.03 -16.08 -30.57
CA ALA A 119 -5.02 -17.14 -30.61
C ALA A 119 -6.19 -16.80 -31.55
N ILE A 120 -6.62 -15.53 -31.59
CA ILE A 120 -7.67 -15.02 -32.47
C ILE A 120 -7.18 -14.91 -33.92
N THR A 121 -5.97 -14.40 -34.12
CA THR A 121 -5.50 -14.05 -35.47
C THR A 121 -5.15 -15.26 -36.32
N GLU A 122 -4.32 -16.20 -35.86
CA GLU A 122 -3.80 -17.19 -36.83
C GLU A 122 -3.55 -18.63 -36.39
N ARG A 123 -3.54 -19.04 -35.10
CA ARG A 123 -3.09 -20.44 -34.81
C ARG A 123 -3.73 -21.22 -33.67
N ARG A 124 -4.75 -20.72 -32.94
CA ARG A 124 -5.28 -21.39 -31.73
C ARG A 124 -4.16 -22.05 -30.90
N SER A 125 -3.05 -21.33 -30.70
CA SER A 125 -1.88 -21.88 -30.03
C SER A 125 -2.15 -21.88 -28.53
N THR A 126 -2.96 -22.83 -28.09
CA THR A 126 -3.37 -23.03 -26.69
C THR A 126 -2.16 -23.12 -25.77
N THR A 127 -1.05 -23.66 -26.26
CA THR A 127 0.22 -23.74 -25.51
C THR A 127 0.78 -22.36 -25.13
N LYS A 128 0.73 -21.36 -26.02
CA LYS A 128 1.19 -20.00 -25.71
C LYS A 128 0.31 -19.36 -24.64
N LEU A 129 -1.00 -19.54 -24.77
CA LEU A 129 -1.99 -18.99 -23.84
C LEU A 129 -1.85 -19.60 -22.44
N LEU A 130 -1.75 -20.92 -22.35
CA LEU A 130 -1.51 -21.64 -21.09
C LEU A 130 -0.19 -21.20 -20.44
N SER A 131 0.87 -21.02 -21.23
CA SER A 131 2.15 -20.53 -20.70
C SER A 131 2.09 -19.09 -20.18
N ALA A 132 1.23 -18.25 -20.76
CA ALA A 132 1.02 -16.88 -20.30
C ALA A 132 0.19 -16.86 -19.00
N GLN A 133 -0.87 -17.66 -18.94
CA GLN A 133 -1.70 -17.86 -17.74
C GLN A 133 -0.89 -18.40 -16.56
N ASP A 134 0.00 -19.37 -16.80
CA ASP A 134 0.87 -19.94 -15.75
C ASP A 134 1.83 -18.89 -15.17
N LYS A 135 2.46 -18.10 -16.05
CA LYS A 135 3.34 -16.99 -15.64
C LYS A 135 2.59 -15.92 -14.84
N PHE A 136 1.38 -15.57 -15.26
CA PHE A 136 0.53 -14.62 -14.56
C PHE A 136 0.12 -15.15 -13.17
N THR A 137 -0.33 -16.40 -13.11
CA THR A 137 -0.70 -17.06 -11.84
C THR A 137 0.50 -17.13 -10.89
N THR A 138 1.68 -17.46 -11.41
CA THR A 138 2.92 -17.51 -10.63
C THR A 138 3.30 -16.13 -10.10
N ALA A 139 3.21 -15.08 -10.92
CA ALA A 139 3.52 -13.71 -10.51
C ALA A 139 2.54 -13.19 -9.45
N VAL A 140 1.23 -13.44 -9.63
CA VAL A 140 0.20 -13.09 -8.64
C VAL A 140 0.41 -13.86 -7.33
N ARG A 141 0.71 -15.17 -7.39
CA ARG A 141 1.02 -15.97 -6.21
C ARG A 141 2.25 -15.43 -5.47
N ALA A 142 3.33 -15.14 -6.19
CA ALA A 142 4.54 -14.58 -5.60
C ALA A 142 4.24 -13.25 -4.89
N TYR A 143 3.47 -12.36 -5.54
CA TYR A 143 3.04 -11.11 -4.93
C TYR A 143 2.22 -11.33 -3.66
N LEU A 144 1.28 -12.26 -3.65
CA LEU A 144 0.40 -12.48 -2.49
C LEU A 144 1.11 -13.18 -1.31
N HIS A 145 2.17 -13.96 -1.56
CA HIS A 145 2.90 -14.69 -0.50
C HIS A 145 4.13 -13.95 0.04
N ASP A 146 4.85 -13.21 -0.81
CA ASP A 146 5.98 -12.38 -0.40
C ASP A 146 5.55 -10.99 0.09
N SER A 147 4.24 -10.75 0.13
CA SER A 147 3.66 -9.50 0.63
C SER A 147 3.51 -9.48 2.15
#